data_AF-A0A830BV81-F1
#
_entry.id   AF-A0A830BV81-F1
#
_cell.length_a   1.000
_cell.length_b   1.000
_cell.length_c   1.000
_cell.angle_alpha   90.00
_cell.angle_beta   90.00
_cell.angle_gamma   90.00
#
_symmetry.space_group_name_H-M   'P 1'
#
loop_
_entity.id
_entity.type
_entity.pdbx_description
1 polymer ?
#
loop_
_entity_poly.entity_id
_entity_poly.type
_entity_poly.pdbx_seq_one_letter_code
_entity_poly.pdbx_strand_id
1 'polypeptide(L)'
;MAGWSAENATNAYLRAIKMGKRAKQPEAAEFISALAAGTNARLIVVACADAADRTTLVALVAAAHQTGGQVVCILRGAKELQLSKENLGEIGADHIKFAVGNAENLLGSEYGEADCIVIDCRIKNCERLLKTAKGVGKNVMVLGYNAFMMGRQLEFDGMHLLPIGDGILVSRGDESDNKKDDRRFGSGKRSRWVVKIDKATGEEHVFRVRASQGNKSFC
;
A
#
# COMPACT_ATOMS: atom_id res chain seq x y z
N MET A 1 0.63 14.93 12.36
CA MET A 1 1.47 14.37 11.28
C MET A 1 2.20 13.18 11.87
N ALA A 2 2.00 11.97 11.36
CA ALA A 2 2.89 10.87 11.70
C ALA A 2 3.93 10.75 10.58
N GLY A 3 5.19 11.08 10.89
CA GLY A 3 6.31 10.82 9.98
C GLY A 3 6.54 9.32 9.85
N TRP A 4 7.33 8.92 8.85
CA TRP A 4 7.77 7.53 8.73
C TRP A 4 8.51 7.08 10.00
N SER A 5 8.12 5.93 10.56
CA SER A 5 8.76 5.30 11.72
C SER A 5 9.48 4.02 11.30
N ALA A 6 10.80 4.09 11.22
CA ALA A 6 11.63 2.92 10.94
C ALA A 6 11.47 1.84 12.02
N GLU A 7 11.34 2.23 13.29
CA GLU A 7 11.13 1.31 14.41
C GLU A 7 9.81 0.55 14.27
N ASN A 8 8.71 1.24 13.96
CA ASN A 8 7.43 0.57 13.75
C ASN A 8 7.48 -0.37 12.56
N ALA A 9 8.10 0.06 11.46
CA ALA A 9 8.27 -0.77 10.28
C ALA A 9 9.03 -2.06 10.59
N THR A 10 10.18 -1.95 11.27
CA THR A 10 11.03 -3.10 11.65
C THR A 10 10.32 -4.03 12.63
N ASN A 11 9.67 -3.50 13.67
CA ASN A 11 9.00 -4.32 14.67
C ASN A 11 7.79 -5.06 14.08
N ALA A 12 7.01 -4.41 13.22
CA ALA A 12 5.90 -5.06 12.52
C ALA A 12 6.39 -6.18 11.60
N TYR A 13 7.44 -5.93 10.81
CA TYR A 13 8.09 -6.93 9.96
C TYR A 13 8.53 -8.17 10.76
N LEU A 14 9.32 -7.97 11.82
CA LEU A 14 9.81 -9.06 12.65
C LEU A 14 8.68 -9.83 13.35
N ARG A 15 7.61 -9.13 13.73
CA ARG A 15 6.43 -9.74 14.34
C ARG A 15 5.63 -10.56 13.33
N ALA A 16 5.44 -10.05 12.12
CA ALA A 16 4.78 -10.80 11.04
C ALA A 16 5.52 -12.12 10.76
N ILE A 17 6.86 -12.08 10.68
CA ILE A 17 7.70 -13.29 10.53
C ILE A 17 7.47 -14.30 11.67
N LYS A 18 7.38 -13.82 12.92
CA LYS A 18 7.18 -14.69 14.09
C LYS A 18 5.77 -15.30 14.12
N MET A 19 4.76 -14.55 13.70
CA MET A 19 3.37 -14.99 13.71
C MET A 19 3.03 -15.91 12.52
N GLY A 20 3.79 -15.82 11.42
CA GLY A 20 3.71 -16.74 10.28
C GLY A 20 4.28 -18.13 10.59
N LYS A 21 3.50 -19.19 10.32
CA LYS A 21 4.00 -20.58 10.31
C LYS A 21 4.62 -20.83 8.91
N ARG A 22 5.97 -20.76 8.79
CA ARG A 22 6.83 -20.81 7.56
C ARG A 22 6.40 -21.83 6.46
N ALA A 23 6.67 -21.71 5.14
CA ALA A 23 8.00 -21.90 4.49
C ALA A 23 8.14 -21.53 2.97
N LYS A 24 7.25 -20.78 2.29
CA LYS A 24 7.44 -20.57 0.82
C LYS A 24 7.20 -19.20 0.17
N GLN A 25 6.87 -18.12 0.90
CA GLN A 25 7.07 -16.72 0.43
C GLN A 25 6.67 -15.67 1.50
N PRO A 26 7.42 -15.52 2.60
CA PRO A 26 7.22 -14.42 3.53
C PRO A 26 8.02 -13.19 3.06
N GLU A 27 7.63 -12.64 1.90
CA GLU A 27 8.12 -11.32 1.50
C GLU A 27 6.98 -10.30 1.42
N ALA A 28 5.87 -10.66 0.78
CA ALA A 28 4.80 -9.71 0.51
C ALA A 28 4.06 -9.28 1.79
N ALA A 29 3.66 -10.23 2.63
CA ALA A 29 2.88 -9.95 3.83
C ALA A 29 3.72 -9.15 4.87
N GLU A 30 4.96 -9.55 5.08
CA GLU A 30 5.91 -8.90 5.96
C GLU A 30 6.22 -7.48 5.47
N PHE A 31 6.43 -7.31 4.17
CA PHE A 31 6.61 -5.99 3.56
C PHE A 31 5.38 -5.10 3.74
N ILE A 32 4.17 -5.63 3.53
CA ILE A 32 2.90 -4.93 3.78
C ILE A 32 2.80 -4.51 5.26
N SER A 33 3.14 -5.39 6.20
CA SER A 33 3.13 -5.06 7.62
C SER A 33 4.08 -3.92 7.97
N ALA A 34 5.29 -3.95 7.39
CA ALA A 34 6.32 -2.94 7.59
C ALA A 34 5.88 -1.59 7.03
N LEU A 35 5.28 -1.57 5.84
CA LEU A 35 4.76 -0.36 5.22
C LEU A 35 3.62 0.25 6.03
N ALA A 36 2.62 -0.55 6.40
CA ALA A 36 1.46 -0.08 7.16
C ALA A 36 1.87 0.44 8.55
N ALA A 37 2.75 -0.26 9.27
CA ALA A 37 3.21 0.19 10.57
C ALA A 37 4.18 1.38 10.47
N GLY A 38 5.02 1.41 9.44
CA GLY A 38 5.98 2.48 9.19
C GLY A 38 5.31 3.81 8.87
N THR A 39 4.13 3.80 8.25
CA THR A 39 3.28 5.01 8.12
C THR A 39 2.47 5.33 9.38
N ASN A 40 2.64 4.56 10.45
CA ASN A 40 1.89 4.66 11.70
C ASN A 40 0.37 4.54 11.51
N ALA A 41 -0.07 3.69 10.58
CA ALA A 41 -1.49 3.50 10.28
C ALA A 41 -2.22 2.90 11.49
N ARG A 42 -3.32 3.54 11.92
CA ARG A 42 -4.13 3.09 13.06
C ARG A 42 -5.46 2.50 12.63
N LEU A 43 -6.02 2.95 11.50
CA LEU A 43 -7.13 2.29 10.83
C LEU A 43 -6.64 1.66 9.53
N ILE A 44 -6.45 0.34 9.55
CA ILE A 44 -6.01 -0.46 8.40
C ILE A 44 -7.23 -1.19 7.84
N VAL A 45 -7.60 -0.96 6.59
CA VAL A 45 -8.73 -1.62 5.96
C VAL A 45 -8.22 -2.57 4.89
N VAL A 46 -8.62 -3.84 4.93
CA VAL A 46 -8.30 -4.84 3.90
C VAL A 46 -9.56 -5.30 3.19
N ALA A 47 -9.55 -5.28 1.85
CA ALA A 47 -10.61 -5.82 1.02
C ALA A 47 -10.13 -7.14 0.39
N CYS A 48 -10.84 -8.24 0.66
CA CYS A 48 -10.46 -9.59 0.19
C CYS A 48 -11.32 -10.05 -0.98
N ALA A 49 -10.72 -10.81 -1.91
CA ALA A 49 -11.45 -11.37 -3.06
C ALA A 49 -12.39 -12.51 -2.66
N ASP A 50 -11.96 -13.29 -1.68
CA ASP A 50 -12.59 -14.47 -1.11
C ASP A 50 -12.40 -14.46 0.43
N ALA A 51 -12.24 -15.64 1.05
CA ALA A 51 -11.86 -15.71 2.45
C ALA A 51 -10.51 -15.01 2.67
N ALA A 52 -10.36 -14.34 3.81
CA ALA A 52 -9.15 -13.59 4.12
C ALA A 52 -7.92 -14.50 4.11
N ASP A 53 -6.89 -14.10 3.36
CA ASP A 53 -5.60 -14.78 3.39
C ASP A 53 -5.01 -14.65 4.80
N ARG A 54 -4.81 -15.80 5.44
CA ARG A 54 -4.34 -15.86 6.83
C ARG A 54 -3.02 -15.11 7.01
N THR A 55 -2.09 -15.24 6.06
CA THR A 55 -0.75 -14.64 6.16
C THR A 55 -0.83 -13.12 6.12
N THR A 56 -1.56 -12.58 5.14
CA THR A 56 -1.79 -11.15 4.97
C THR A 56 -2.54 -10.58 6.17
N LEU A 57 -3.60 -11.23 6.64
CA LEU A 57 -4.38 -10.74 7.77
C LEU A 57 -3.55 -10.73 9.06
N VAL A 58 -2.75 -11.76 9.32
CA VAL A 58 -1.81 -11.81 10.46
C VAL A 58 -0.74 -10.72 10.37
N ALA A 59 -0.21 -10.43 9.18
CA ALA A 59 0.72 -9.34 8.95
C ALA A 59 0.09 -7.97 9.25
N LEU A 60 -1.16 -7.74 8.87
CA LEU A 60 -1.88 -6.51 9.19
C LEU A 60 -2.18 -6.39 10.69
N VAL A 61 -2.50 -7.50 11.37
CA VAL A 61 -2.61 -7.52 12.84
C VAL A 61 -1.28 -7.13 13.49
N ALA A 62 -0.16 -7.63 12.99
CA ALA A 62 1.16 -7.25 13.50
C ALA A 62 1.40 -5.74 13.37
N ALA A 63 1.02 -5.15 12.24
CA ALA A 63 1.09 -3.71 12.02
C ALA A 63 0.17 -2.92 12.97
N ALA A 64 -1.10 -3.32 13.07
CA ALA A 64 -2.08 -2.70 13.97
C ALA A 64 -1.65 -2.77 15.44
N HIS A 65 -1.11 -3.90 15.89
CA HIS A 65 -0.56 -4.02 17.23
C HIS A 65 0.61 -3.04 17.44
N GLN A 66 1.49 -2.89 16.45
CA GLN A 66 2.65 -2.01 16.57
C GLN A 66 2.25 -0.52 16.67
N THR A 67 1.16 -0.12 16.03
CA THR A 67 0.69 1.27 15.99
C THR A 67 -0.42 1.58 16.99
N GLY A 68 -0.87 0.59 17.77
CA GLY A 68 -2.06 0.74 18.64
C GLY A 68 -3.34 1.02 17.84
N GLY A 69 -3.46 0.35 16.70
CA GLY A 69 -4.56 0.44 15.74
C GLY A 69 -5.42 -0.81 15.67
N GLN A 70 -6.23 -0.86 14.61
CA GLN A 70 -7.14 -1.96 14.28
C GLN A 70 -7.14 -2.24 12.78
N VAL A 71 -7.49 -3.48 12.45
CA VAL A 71 -7.72 -3.97 11.10
C VAL A 71 -9.21 -4.15 10.87
N VAL A 72 -9.72 -3.65 9.75
CA VAL A 72 -11.05 -3.96 9.25
C VAL A 72 -10.91 -4.86 8.03
N CYS A 73 -11.44 -6.07 8.10
CA CYS A 73 -11.45 -7.02 7.00
C CYS A 73 -12.81 -7.02 6.31
N ILE A 74 -12.87 -6.46 5.10
CA ILE A 74 -14.06 -6.43 4.25
C ILE A 74 -14.13 -7.71 3.41
N LEU A 75 -15.24 -8.43 3.56
CA LEU A 75 -15.54 -9.68 2.87
C LEU A 75 -16.84 -9.55 2.09
N ARG A 76 -17.00 -10.38 1.05
CA ARG A 76 -18.15 -10.28 0.12
C ARG A 76 -19.44 -10.85 0.70
N GLY A 77 -19.35 -11.82 1.60
CA GLY A 77 -20.50 -12.56 2.10
C GLY A 77 -20.23 -13.29 3.42
N ALA A 78 -21.30 -13.87 3.98
CA ALA A 78 -21.26 -14.61 5.24
C ALA A 78 -20.44 -15.90 5.14
N LYS A 79 -20.39 -16.52 3.95
CA LYS A 79 -19.59 -17.73 3.70
C LYS A 79 -18.11 -17.45 3.84
N GLU A 80 -17.63 -16.38 3.19
CA GLU A 80 -16.23 -15.94 3.27
C GLU A 80 -15.88 -15.52 4.71
N LEU A 81 -16.81 -14.88 5.42
CA LEU A 81 -16.65 -14.54 6.84
C LEU A 81 -16.39 -15.77 7.72
N GLN A 82 -17.22 -16.80 7.57
CA GLN A 82 -17.08 -18.03 8.35
C GLN A 82 -15.71 -18.68 8.07
N LEU A 83 -15.37 -18.87 6.79
CA LEU A 83 -14.08 -19.44 6.39
C LEU A 83 -12.89 -18.61 6.90
N SER A 84 -13.00 -17.28 6.89
CA SER A 84 -11.93 -16.39 7.37
C SER A 84 -11.69 -16.55 8.87
N LYS A 85 -12.77 -16.67 9.66
CA LYS A 85 -12.68 -16.90 11.12
C LYS A 85 -12.07 -18.26 11.44
N GLU A 86 -12.51 -19.31 10.74
CA GLU A 86 -11.96 -20.66 10.88
C GLU A 86 -10.47 -20.71 10.50
N ASN A 87 -10.11 -20.07 9.39
CA ASN A 87 -8.73 -20.00 8.92
C ASN A 87 -7.82 -19.22 9.86
N LEU A 88 -8.32 -18.17 10.52
CA LEU A 88 -7.52 -17.34 11.41
C LEU A 88 -7.36 -17.97 12.82
N GLY A 89 -8.38 -18.68 13.29
CA GLY A 89 -8.44 -19.16 14.67
C GLY A 89 -8.44 -18.00 15.67
N GLU A 90 -7.79 -18.18 16.82
CA GLU A 90 -7.79 -17.19 17.92
C GLU A 90 -6.76 -16.05 17.75
N ILE A 91 -5.98 -16.04 16.65
CA ILE A 91 -4.89 -15.09 16.51
C ILE A 91 -5.41 -13.68 16.21
N GLY A 92 -5.17 -12.75 17.13
CA GLY A 92 -5.36 -11.32 16.87
C GLY A 92 -6.81 -10.86 16.78
N ALA A 93 -7.75 -11.64 17.33
CA ALA A 93 -9.18 -11.34 17.31
C ALA A 93 -9.50 -9.92 17.85
N ASP A 94 -8.76 -9.45 18.86
CA ASP A 94 -8.96 -8.14 19.48
C ASP A 94 -8.65 -6.96 18.54
N HIS A 95 -7.82 -7.20 17.52
CA HIS A 95 -7.41 -6.17 16.58
C HIS A 95 -8.17 -6.23 15.25
N ILE A 96 -9.05 -7.22 15.02
CA ILE A 96 -9.74 -7.39 13.74
C ILE A 96 -11.24 -7.19 13.91
N LYS A 97 -11.80 -6.33 13.06
CA LYS A 97 -13.23 -6.22 12.82
C LYS A 97 -13.55 -6.74 11.42
N PHE A 98 -14.57 -7.59 11.32
CA PHE A 98 -15.04 -8.06 10.02
C PHE A 98 -16.24 -7.24 9.56
N ALA A 99 -16.23 -6.84 8.30
CA ALA A 99 -17.35 -6.19 7.63
C ALA A 99 -17.76 -7.02 6.42
N VAL A 100 -19.06 -7.15 6.17
CA VAL A 100 -19.60 -7.89 5.02
C VAL A 100 -20.30 -6.91 4.09
N GLY A 101 -19.88 -6.86 2.83
CA GLY A 101 -20.50 -5.99 1.84
C GLY A 101 -19.64 -5.71 0.61
N ASN A 102 -20.07 -4.72 -0.16
CA ASN A 102 -19.30 -4.24 -1.31
C ASN A 102 -18.16 -3.32 -0.83
N ALA A 103 -16.92 -3.71 -1.09
CA ALA A 103 -15.73 -2.97 -0.66
C ALA A 103 -15.67 -1.53 -1.20
N GLU A 104 -16.11 -1.29 -2.43
CA GLU A 104 -16.12 0.04 -3.04
C GLU A 104 -17.06 0.99 -2.30
N ASN A 105 -18.28 0.51 -1.97
CA ASN A 105 -19.26 1.28 -1.23
C ASN A 105 -18.77 1.54 0.20
N LEU A 106 -18.29 0.51 0.89
CA LEU A 106 -17.83 0.60 2.28
C LEU A 106 -16.64 1.55 2.44
N LEU A 107 -15.68 1.53 1.49
CA LEU A 107 -14.58 2.49 1.47
C LEU A 107 -15.07 3.92 1.22
N GLY A 108 -16.06 4.10 0.34
CA GLY A 108 -16.63 5.41 0.03
C GLY A 108 -17.55 6.00 1.12
N SER A 109 -18.06 5.17 2.05
CA SER A 109 -19.02 5.59 3.06
C SER A 109 -18.54 5.45 4.50
N GLU A 110 -18.18 4.24 4.93
CA GLU A 110 -17.93 3.91 6.35
C GLU A 110 -16.46 4.03 6.74
N TYR A 111 -15.57 3.80 5.78
CA TYR A 111 -14.12 3.76 6.02
C TYR A 111 -13.38 4.93 5.37
N GLY A 112 -14.05 6.09 5.30
CA GLY A 112 -13.51 7.36 4.78
C GLY A 112 -12.24 7.85 5.48
N GLU A 113 -12.02 7.43 6.72
CA GLU A 113 -10.90 7.87 7.57
C GLU A 113 -9.76 6.85 7.64
N ALA A 114 -9.73 5.86 6.73
CA ALA A 114 -8.67 4.85 6.72
C ALA A 114 -7.28 5.47 6.50
N ASP A 115 -6.30 5.05 7.30
CA ASP A 115 -4.90 5.47 7.14
C ASP A 115 -4.16 4.61 6.11
N CYS A 116 -4.55 3.34 6.03
CA CYS A 116 -3.98 2.36 5.11
C CYS A 116 -5.09 1.46 4.56
N ILE A 117 -5.13 1.31 3.24
CA ILE A 117 -6.07 0.44 2.54
C ILE A 117 -5.25 -0.62 1.80
N VAL A 118 -5.59 -1.88 2.01
CA VAL A 118 -4.93 -3.04 1.40
C VAL A 118 -5.97 -3.79 0.58
N ILE A 119 -5.68 -4.06 -0.69
CA ILE A 119 -6.63 -4.68 -1.61
C ILE A 119 -6.03 -5.96 -2.17
N ASP A 120 -6.79 -7.03 -2.11
CA ASP A 120 -6.50 -8.25 -2.85
C ASP A 120 -6.83 -8.05 -4.32
N CYS A 121 -5.81 -7.99 -5.18
CA CYS A 121 -5.98 -7.74 -6.60
C CYS A 121 -6.63 -8.91 -7.37
N ARG A 122 -6.96 -10.02 -6.69
CA ARG A 122 -7.87 -11.07 -7.21
C ARG A 122 -9.34 -10.61 -7.24
N ILE A 123 -9.69 -9.50 -6.59
CA ILE A 123 -11.03 -8.91 -6.63
C ILE A 123 -11.41 -8.53 -8.08
N LYS A 124 -12.64 -8.88 -8.48
CA LYS A 124 -13.20 -8.40 -9.75
C LYS A 124 -13.31 -6.87 -9.74
N ASN A 125 -12.89 -6.21 -10.82
CA ASN A 125 -12.85 -4.75 -10.95
C ASN A 125 -11.90 -4.06 -9.95
N CYS A 126 -10.81 -4.72 -9.55
CA CYS A 126 -9.90 -4.15 -8.57
C CYS A 126 -9.23 -2.83 -9.03
N GLU A 127 -9.10 -2.54 -10.33
CA GLU A 127 -8.67 -1.22 -10.81
C GLU A 127 -9.57 -0.09 -10.28
N ARG A 128 -10.89 -0.28 -10.37
CA ARG A 128 -11.86 0.70 -9.88
C ARG A 128 -11.78 0.82 -8.37
N LEU A 129 -11.61 -0.30 -7.66
CA LEU A 129 -11.45 -0.30 -6.21
C LEU A 129 -10.17 0.43 -5.75
N LEU A 130 -9.05 0.25 -6.47
CA LEU A 130 -7.80 0.98 -6.21
C LEU A 130 -7.98 2.48 -6.42
N LYS A 131 -8.69 2.90 -7.48
CA LYS A 131 -9.05 4.30 -7.73
C LYS A 131 -9.90 4.88 -6.61
N THR A 132 -10.92 4.15 -6.16
CA THR A 132 -11.76 4.55 -5.01
C THR A 132 -10.92 4.67 -3.75
N ALA A 133 -10.05 3.70 -3.46
CA ALA A 133 -9.17 3.71 -2.29
C ALA A 133 -8.22 4.92 -2.26
N LYS A 134 -7.65 5.31 -3.41
CA LYS A 134 -6.82 6.53 -3.51
C LYS A 134 -7.61 7.80 -3.15
N GLY A 135 -8.92 7.81 -3.43
CA GLY A 135 -9.82 8.94 -3.16
C GLY A 135 -10.38 9.01 -1.75
N VAL A 136 -10.17 7.97 -0.92
CA VAL A 136 -10.73 7.90 0.45
C VAL A 136 -10.26 9.05 1.33
N GLY A 137 -8.98 9.41 1.25
CA GLY A 137 -8.43 10.46 2.09
C GLY A 137 -7.11 11.01 1.57
N LYS A 138 -6.77 12.22 2.02
CA LYS A 138 -5.45 12.79 1.74
C LYS A 138 -4.39 11.96 2.45
N ASN A 139 -3.34 11.57 1.73
CA ASN A 139 -2.22 10.79 2.27
C ASN A 139 -2.52 9.34 2.71
N VAL A 140 -3.68 8.77 2.37
CA VAL A 140 -3.95 7.35 2.66
C VAL A 140 -2.90 6.46 1.97
N MET A 141 -2.35 5.47 2.66
CA MET A 141 -1.50 4.47 2.02
C MET A 141 -2.39 3.46 1.31
N VAL A 142 -2.18 3.22 0.01
CA VAL A 142 -2.94 2.21 -0.75
C VAL A 142 -1.99 1.14 -1.24
N LEU A 143 -2.27 -0.10 -0.85
CA LEU A 143 -1.52 -1.29 -1.21
C LEU A 143 -2.42 -2.26 -1.98
N GLY A 144 -1.91 -2.86 -3.04
CA GLY A 144 -2.59 -3.94 -3.77
C GLY A 144 -1.70 -5.17 -3.84
N TYR A 145 -2.08 -6.32 -3.29
CA TYR A 145 -1.30 -7.55 -3.37
C TYR A 145 -1.90 -8.52 -4.40
N ASN A 146 -1.11 -9.44 -4.93
CA ASN A 146 -1.48 -10.30 -6.08
C ASN A 146 -1.69 -9.53 -7.38
N ALA A 147 -0.99 -8.40 -7.57
CA ALA A 147 -1.21 -7.49 -8.68
C ALA A 147 -0.93 -8.12 -10.06
N PHE A 148 -0.03 -9.10 -10.15
CA PHE A 148 0.24 -9.81 -11.41
C PHE A 148 -0.96 -10.63 -11.92
N MET A 149 -1.92 -10.93 -11.04
CA MET A 149 -3.15 -11.66 -11.39
C MET A 149 -4.16 -10.79 -12.16
N MET A 150 -3.96 -9.47 -12.25
CA MET A 150 -4.86 -8.56 -12.97
C MET A 150 -4.67 -8.57 -14.49
N GLY A 151 -3.62 -9.21 -15.01
CA GLY A 151 -3.26 -9.17 -16.43
C GLY A 151 -2.38 -7.97 -16.79
N ARG A 152 -1.57 -8.12 -17.85
CA ARG A 152 -0.42 -7.25 -18.21
C ARG A 152 -0.74 -5.80 -18.64
N GLN A 153 -2.00 -5.38 -18.68
CA GLN A 153 -2.40 -4.20 -19.46
C GLN A 153 -3.00 -3.06 -18.64
N LEU A 154 -2.72 -3.01 -17.34
CA LEU A 154 -3.21 -1.94 -16.48
C LEU A 154 -2.14 -0.86 -16.29
N GLU A 155 -2.42 0.31 -16.84
CA GLU A 155 -1.76 1.55 -16.44
C GLU A 155 -2.25 1.92 -15.04
N PHE A 156 -1.45 1.59 -14.01
CA PHE A 156 -1.76 1.95 -12.64
C PHE A 156 -1.36 3.41 -12.39
N ASP A 157 -2.23 4.34 -12.78
CA ASP A 157 -1.97 5.78 -12.68
C ASP A 157 -1.59 6.20 -11.24
N GLY A 158 -0.33 6.59 -11.07
CA GLY A 158 0.26 6.97 -9.79
C GLY A 158 0.56 5.83 -8.82
N MET A 159 0.50 4.56 -9.22
CA MET A 159 0.95 3.42 -8.39
C MET A 159 2.24 2.79 -8.92
N HIS A 160 3.07 2.30 -8.00
CA HIS A 160 4.30 1.59 -8.28
C HIS A 160 4.11 0.09 -8.08
N LEU A 161 4.41 -0.70 -9.12
CA LEU A 161 4.40 -2.16 -9.04
C LEU A 161 5.77 -2.68 -8.61
N LEU A 162 5.81 -3.38 -7.49
CA LEU A 162 6.99 -4.01 -6.92
C LEU A 162 6.93 -5.52 -7.18
N PRO A 163 8.01 -6.15 -7.68
CA PRO A 163 8.05 -7.58 -7.97
C PRO A 163 8.29 -8.42 -6.71
N ILE A 164 7.46 -8.21 -5.69
CA ILE A 164 7.51 -8.91 -4.40
C ILE A 164 6.29 -9.86 -4.34
N GLY A 165 6.53 -11.15 -4.11
CA GLY A 165 5.49 -12.17 -4.21
C GLY A 165 4.81 -12.16 -5.59
N ASP A 166 3.48 -12.24 -5.60
CA ASP A 166 2.65 -12.14 -6.82
C ASP A 166 2.38 -10.70 -7.27
N GLY A 167 3.28 -9.78 -6.92
CA GLY A 167 3.22 -8.36 -7.26
C GLY A 167 2.50 -7.53 -6.20
N ILE A 168 3.14 -6.42 -5.79
CA ILE A 168 2.57 -5.44 -4.87
C ILE A 168 2.49 -4.08 -5.57
N LEU A 169 1.29 -3.51 -5.63
CA LEU A 169 1.07 -2.12 -5.98
C LEU A 169 1.17 -1.27 -4.72
N VAL A 170 1.88 -0.15 -4.82
CA VAL A 170 2.02 0.83 -3.75
C VAL A 170 1.68 2.21 -4.30
N SER A 171 0.81 2.92 -3.59
CA SER A 171 0.49 4.31 -3.87
C SER A 171 0.24 5.05 -2.57
N ARG A 172 0.42 6.36 -2.63
CA ARG A 172 -0.13 7.26 -1.64
C ARG A 172 -1.37 7.93 -2.25
N GLY A 173 -2.41 8.14 -1.46
CA GLY A 173 -3.61 8.88 -1.85
C GLY A 173 -3.22 10.28 -2.25
N ASP A 174 -3.82 10.76 -3.32
CA ASP A 174 -3.40 11.98 -4.00
C ASP A 174 -3.49 13.16 -3.00
N GLU A 175 -2.37 13.89 -2.80
CA GLU A 175 -2.52 15.31 -2.54
C GLU A 175 -3.26 15.83 -3.76
N SER A 176 -4.44 16.43 -3.56
CA SER A 176 -5.11 17.19 -4.59
C SER A 176 -4.15 18.29 -5.06
N ASP A 177 -3.28 17.97 -6.01
CA ASP A 177 -2.66 18.93 -6.86
C ASP A 177 -3.85 19.52 -7.60
N ASN A 178 -4.29 20.69 -7.12
CA ASN A 178 -5.02 21.62 -7.94
C ASN A 178 -4.13 21.90 -9.16
N LYS A 179 -4.16 21.02 -10.17
CA LYS A 179 -3.89 21.37 -11.55
C LYS A 179 -5.07 22.20 -12.04
N LYS A 180 -5.28 23.34 -11.37
CA LYS A 180 -5.77 24.53 -12.05
C LYS A 180 -4.61 24.94 -12.95
N ASP A 181 -4.90 24.79 -14.24
CA ASP A 181 -4.27 25.50 -15.33
C ASP A 181 -3.66 26.84 -14.86
N ASP A 182 -2.35 26.88 -14.72
CA ASP A 182 -1.64 28.14 -14.66
C ASP A 182 -0.36 28.02 -15.49
N ARG A 183 -0.54 28.29 -16.79
CA ARG A 183 0.53 28.64 -17.72
C ARG A 183 1.14 29.98 -17.34
N ARG A 184 1.73 30.09 -16.15
CA ARG A 184 2.50 31.28 -15.78
C ARG A 184 3.88 30.87 -15.27
N PHE A 185 4.84 31.17 -16.14
CA PHE A 185 6.26 31.33 -15.88
C PHE A 185 6.60 31.60 -14.40
N GLY A 186 7.24 30.63 -13.77
CA GLY A 186 7.85 30.77 -12.45
C GLY A 186 9.06 29.84 -12.37
N SER A 187 10.25 30.41 -12.53
CA SER A 187 11.54 29.72 -12.54
C SER A 187 11.90 29.12 -11.17
N GLY A 188 11.29 27.99 -10.82
CA GLY A 188 11.70 27.14 -9.69
C GLY A 188 12.57 25.99 -10.20
N LYS A 189 13.83 25.92 -9.75
CA LYS A 189 14.82 24.92 -10.17
C LYS A 189 14.30 23.48 -9.97
N ARG A 190 13.81 22.84 -11.03
CA ARG A 190 13.34 21.45 -11.02
C ARG A 190 14.55 20.51 -10.91
N SER A 191 14.67 19.77 -9.80
CA SER A 191 15.57 18.63 -9.71
C SER A 191 15.00 17.47 -10.53
N ARG A 192 15.84 16.77 -11.30
CA ARG A 192 15.44 15.61 -12.10
C ARG A 192 16.18 14.37 -11.62
N TRP A 193 15.46 13.25 -11.51
CA TRP A 193 16.06 11.93 -11.29
C TRP A 193 16.58 11.38 -12.61
N VAL A 194 17.80 10.84 -12.58
CA VAL A 194 18.43 10.20 -13.74
C VAL A 194 18.82 8.80 -13.32
N VAL A 195 18.32 7.82 -14.08
CA VAL A 195 18.69 6.41 -13.95
C VAL A 195 19.64 6.09 -15.11
N LYS A 196 20.77 5.48 -14.79
CA LYS A 196 21.74 5.00 -15.77
C LYS A 196 22.06 3.54 -15.48
N ILE A 197 21.92 2.70 -16.50
CA ILE A 197 22.22 1.27 -16.40
C ILE A 197 23.59 1.05 -17.03
N ASP A 198 24.50 0.45 -16.28
CA ASP A 198 25.80 0.02 -16.81
C ASP A 198 25.58 -1.15 -17.77
N LYS A 199 26.09 -1.02 -19.00
CA LYS A 199 25.85 -2.02 -20.05
C LYS A 199 26.69 -3.29 -19.91
N ALA A 200 27.77 -3.25 -19.12
CA ALA A 200 28.67 -4.38 -18.91
C ALA A 200 28.33 -5.16 -17.63
N THR A 201 27.93 -4.47 -16.56
CA THR A 201 27.59 -5.11 -15.27
C THR A 201 26.09 -5.29 -15.06
N GLY A 202 25.25 -4.51 -15.75
CA GLY A 202 23.80 -4.48 -15.51
C GLY A 202 23.41 -3.71 -14.24
N GLU A 203 24.35 -3.08 -13.55
CA GLU A 203 24.07 -2.31 -12.34
C GLU A 203 23.31 -1.02 -12.65
N GLU A 204 22.28 -0.72 -11.86
CA GLU A 204 21.51 0.50 -11.97
C GLU A 204 22.05 1.58 -11.02
N HIS A 205 22.41 2.72 -11.58
CA HIS A 205 22.83 3.89 -10.82
C HIS A 205 21.80 5.00 -10.90
N VAL A 206 21.33 5.46 -9.73
CA VAL A 206 20.29 6.49 -9.61
C VAL A 206 20.88 7.74 -8.98
N PHE A 207 20.79 8.87 -9.69
CA PHE A 207 21.31 10.15 -9.20
C PHE A 207 20.26 11.26 -9.28
N ARG A 208 20.29 12.16 -8.29
CA ARG A 208 19.44 13.36 -8.29
C ARG A 208 20.24 14.56 -8.79
N VAL A 209 19.91 15.03 -9.99
CA VAL A 209 20.61 16.18 -10.59
C VAL A 209 19.84 17.46 -10.31
N ARG A 210 20.55 18.49 -9.84
CA ARG A 210 20.04 19.87 -9.75
C ARG A 210 20.44 20.61 -11.02
N ALA A 211 19.51 21.31 -11.67
CA ALA A 211 19.85 22.17 -12.80
C ALA A 211 20.82 23.28 -12.36
N SER A 212 22.00 23.36 -12.98
CA SER A 212 22.99 24.39 -12.71
C SER A 212 22.51 25.75 -13.23
N GLN A 213 22.85 26.82 -12.51
CA GLN A 213 22.66 28.19 -13.01
C GLN A 213 23.67 28.40 -14.14
N GLY A 214 23.18 28.84 -15.31
CA GLY A 214 24.04 29.34 -16.37
C GLY A 214 24.89 30.48 -15.84
N ASN A 215 26.20 30.39 -16.04
CA ASN A 215 27.13 31.50 -15.88
C ASN A 215 26.59 32.69 -16.66
N LYS A 216 26.28 33.79 -15.96
CA LYS A 216 26.26 35.10 -16.60
C LYS A 216 27.71 35.55 -16.72
N SER A 217 28.25 35.46 -17.93
CA SER A 217 29.46 36.18 -18.30
C SER A 217 29.18 37.68 -18.16
N PHE A 218 29.98 38.36 -17.34
CA PHE A 218 30.10 39.82 -17.38
C PHE A 218 30.98 40.19 -18.57
N CYS A 219 30.40 40.90 -19.53
CA CYS A 219 31.07 41.86 -20.42
C CYS A 219 30.19 43.10 -20.47
#